data_AF-A0A1H2DNR4-F1
#
_entry.id   AF-A0A1H2DNR4-F1
#
_cell.length_a   1.000
_cell.length_b   1.000
_cell.length_c   1.000
_cell.angle_alpha   90.00
_cell.angle_beta   90.00
_cell.angle_gamma   90.00
#
_symmetry.space_group_name_H-M   'P 1'
#
loop_
_entity.id
_entity.type
_entity.pdbx_description
1 polymer ?
#
loop_
_entity_poly.entity_id
_entity_poly.type
_entity_poly.pdbx_seq_one_letter_code
_entity_poly.pdbx_strand_id
1 'polypeptide(L)'
;MSAAEEARKLLEGITPGPWEAEPWDGTTRESVGVFAGSVWGPRVAGLITSSADAEFIAATPELVPALLAELDQAKADLDAAAYRHGQLQSRIANRDATIQRVRELIAEWSWTEHHHDEPVYEIWKPLARIVGGES
;
A
#
# COMPACT_ATOMS: atom_id res chain seq x y z
N MET A 1 -12.34 -12.15 7.91
CA MET A 1 -11.08 -12.57 7.28
C MET A 1 -10.94 -11.82 5.98
N SER A 2 -9.75 -11.30 5.68
CA SER A 2 -9.45 -10.70 4.38
C SER A 2 -9.30 -11.80 3.31
N ALA A 3 -9.48 -11.44 2.03
CA ALA A 3 -9.25 -12.37 0.92
C ALA A 3 -7.83 -12.98 0.93
N ALA A 4 -6.84 -12.24 1.45
CA ALA A 4 -5.46 -12.72 1.61
C ALA A 4 -5.34 -13.79 2.71
N GLU A 5 -6.01 -13.60 3.85
CA GLU A 5 -6.06 -14.60 4.93
C GLU A 5 -6.81 -15.86 4.50
N GLU A 6 -7.90 -15.69 3.75
CA GLU A 6 -8.68 -16.79 3.20
C GLU A 6 -7.88 -17.58 2.16
N ALA A 7 -7.15 -16.90 1.26
CA ALA A 7 -6.24 -17.54 0.31
C ALA A 7 -5.13 -18.33 1.02
N ARG A 8 -4.47 -17.76 2.04
CA ARG A 8 -3.44 -18.47 2.82
C ARG A 8 -4.00 -19.74 3.48
N LYS A 9 -5.19 -19.64 4.07
CA LYS A 9 -5.87 -20.79 4.69
C LYS A 9 -6.24 -21.87 3.67
N LEU A 10 -6.68 -21.49 2.48
CA LEU A 10 -7.01 -22.44 1.41
C LEU A 10 -5.75 -23.16 0.89
N LEU A 11 -4.60 -22.50 0.87
CA LEU A 11 -3.33 -23.09 0.46
C LEU A 11 -2.80 -24.15 1.43
N GLU A 12 -3.01 -23.99 2.73
CA GLU A 12 -2.60 -24.99 3.74
C GLU A 12 -3.24 -26.37 3.52
N GLY A 13 -4.41 -26.40 2.87
CA GLY A 13 -5.15 -27.63 2.57
C GLY A 13 -4.88 -28.25 1.19
N ILE A 14 -4.00 -27.65 0.37
CA ILE A 14 -3.70 -28.17 -0.96
C ILE A 14 -2.78 -29.40 -0.86
N THR A 15 -3.13 -30.46 -1.58
CA THR A 15 -2.22 -31.61 -1.76
C THR A 15 -1.02 -31.18 -2.60
N PRO A 16 0.22 -31.48 -2.20
CA PRO A 16 1.39 -31.18 -3.03
C PRO A 16 1.37 -32.00 -4.33
N GLY A 17 1.74 -31.37 -5.46
CA GLY A 17 1.93 -32.05 -6.75
C GLY A 17 3.23 -32.89 -6.79
N PRO A 18 3.65 -33.37 -7.98
CA PRO A 18 3.14 -33.04 -9.30
C PRO A 18 1.80 -33.71 -9.62
N TRP A 19 0.98 -33.01 -10.39
CA TRP A 19 -0.33 -33.48 -10.85
C TRP A 19 -0.22 -33.86 -12.32
N GLU A 20 -0.63 -35.08 -12.68
CA GLU A 20 -0.63 -35.53 -14.07
C GLU A 20 -2.07 -35.72 -14.57
N ALA A 21 -2.36 -35.16 -15.74
CA ALA A 21 -3.62 -35.41 -16.45
C ALA A 21 -3.49 -36.69 -17.28
N GLU A 22 -4.20 -37.76 -16.87
CA GLU A 22 -4.22 -38.99 -17.67
C GLU A 22 -5.09 -38.80 -18.93
N PRO A 23 -4.63 -39.25 -20.11
CA PRO A 23 -5.44 -39.22 -21.32
C PRO A 23 -6.63 -40.19 -21.21
N TRP A 24 -7.83 -39.68 -21.48
CA TRP A 24 -9.08 -40.45 -21.48
C TRP A 24 -9.19 -41.34 -22.73
N ASP A 25 -9.49 -42.63 -22.55
CA ASP A 25 -9.62 -43.62 -23.64
C ASP A 25 -11.05 -43.79 -24.18
N GLY A 26 -12.02 -43.04 -23.66
CA GLY A 26 -13.38 -43.00 -24.17
C GLY A 26 -14.31 -44.12 -23.70
N THR A 27 -13.86 -45.07 -22.87
CA THR A 27 -14.61 -46.32 -22.63
C THR A 27 -15.53 -46.33 -21.41
N THR A 28 -15.41 -45.36 -20.49
CA THR A 28 -16.31 -45.20 -19.33
C THR A 28 -16.78 -43.75 -19.20
N ARG A 29 -18.08 -43.57 -18.91
CA ARG A 29 -18.78 -42.26 -18.96
C ARG A 29 -18.52 -41.36 -17.74
N GLU A 30 -17.38 -41.44 -17.09
CA GLU A 30 -17.06 -40.60 -15.92
C GLU A 30 -15.58 -40.17 -15.96
N SER A 31 -15.35 -38.99 -16.56
CA SER A 31 -14.31 -37.96 -16.28
C SER A 31 -12.80 -38.31 -16.24
N VAL A 32 -11.96 -37.36 -16.70
CA VAL A 32 -10.48 -37.41 -16.83
C VAL A 32 -9.77 -37.42 -15.46
N GLY A 33 -9.35 -38.58 -14.96
CA GLY A 33 -8.68 -38.69 -13.65
C GLY A 33 -7.34 -37.93 -13.58
N VAL A 34 -7.14 -37.18 -12.49
CA VAL A 34 -5.82 -36.61 -12.11
C VAL A 34 -5.44 -37.24 -10.77
N PHE A 35 -4.37 -38.04 -10.75
CA PHE A 35 -3.95 -38.78 -9.56
C PHE A 35 -2.50 -38.46 -9.20
N ALA A 36 -2.31 -37.60 -8.20
CA ALA A 36 -1.11 -37.67 -7.37
C ALA A 36 -1.47 -38.49 -6.12
N GLY A 37 -1.38 -39.82 -6.21
CA GLY A 37 -1.68 -40.71 -5.07
C GLY A 37 -3.07 -40.50 -4.45
N SER A 38 -4.15 -40.73 -5.22
CA SER A 38 -5.52 -41.02 -4.77
C SER A 38 -6.08 -40.24 -3.57
N VAL A 39 -6.29 -38.93 -3.70
CA VAL A 39 -7.16 -38.16 -2.76
C VAL A 39 -8.37 -37.52 -3.47
N TRP A 40 -8.39 -37.48 -4.81
CA TRP A 40 -9.38 -36.69 -5.55
C TRP A 40 -10.27 -37.62 -6.38
N GLY A 41 -11.48 -37.88 -5.89
CA GLY A 41 -12.46 -38.74 -6.56
C GLY A 41 -12.93 -38.17 -7.91
N PRO A 42 -13.68 -38.96 -8.70
CA PRO A 42 -14.05 -38.71 -10.11
C PRO A 42 -14.80 -37.39 -10.41
N ARG A 43 -15.08 -36.54 -9.42
CA ARG A 43 -15.79 -35.26 -9.63
C ARG A 43 -14.90 -34.08 -10.01
N VAL A 44 -13.58 -34.13 -9.78
CA VAL A 44 -12.65 -33.02 -10.12
C VAL A 44 -12.02 -33.18 -11.50
N ALA A 45 -12.16 -34.37 -12.06
CA ALA A 45 -11.68 -34.87 -13.34
C ALA A 45 -12.21 -34.13 -14.60
N GLY A 46 -12.81 -32.94 -14.44
CA GLY A 46 -13.20 -32.03 -15.53
C GLY A 46 -12.74 -30.59 -15.33
N LEU A 47 -12.00 -30.29 -14.25
CA LEU A 47 -11.48 -28.94 -13.93
C LEU A 47 -10.04 -28.73 -14.41
N ILE A 48 -9.27 -29.80 -14.57
CA ILE A 48 -7.92 -29.77 -15.14
C ILE A 48 -8.06 -30.27 -16.57
N THR A 49 -8.11 -29.33 -17.51
CA THR A 49 -8.40 -29.61 -18.92
C THR A 49 -7.12 -29.71 -19.76
N SER A 50 -6.00 -29.29 -19.20
CA SER A 50 -4.69 -29.27 -19.84
C SER A 50 -3.56 -29.50 -18.84
N SER A 51 -2.37 -29.86 -19.36
CA SER A 51 -1.15 -29.91 -18.55
C SER A 51 -0.79 -28.55 -17.94
N ALA A 52 -1.14 -27.45 -18.62
CA ALA A 52 -0.92 -26.10 -18.11
C ALA A 52 -1.75 -25.81 -16.84
N ASP A 53 -2.99 -26.30 -16.77
CA ASP A 53 -3.83 -26.16 -15.57
C ASP A 53 -3.21 -26.91 -14.38
N ALA A 54 -2.67 -28.11 -14.63
CA ALA A 54 -1.99 -28.91 -13.61
C ALA A 54 -0.71 -28.26 -13.10
N GLU A 55 0.12 -27.72 -14.01
CA GLU A 55 1.34 -26.97 -13.68
C GLU A 55 1.01 -25.70 -12.88
N PHE A 56 -0.03 -24.97 -13.28
CA PHE A 56 -0.49 -23.78 -12.56
C PHE A 56 -0.93 -24.12 -11.12
N ILE A 57 -1.76 -25.16 -10.96
CA ILE A 57 -2.21 -25.61 -9.63
C ILE A 57 -1.02 -26.09 -8.80
N ALA A 58 -0.06 -26.81 -9.40
CA ALA A 58 1.16 -27.26 -8.71
C ALA A 58 2.01 -26.09 -8.22
N ALA A 59 2.08 -24.99 -8.98
CA ALA A 59 2.82 -23.78 -8.62
C ALA A 59 2.08 -22.87 -7.62
N THR A 60 0.77 -23.04 -7.46
CA THR A 60 -0.09 -22.17 -6.63
C THR A 60 0.38 -22.06 -5.17
N PRO A 61 0.84 -23.13 -4.49
CA PRO A 61 1.37 -23.04 -3.12
C PRO A 61 2.60 -22.14 -2.95
N GLU A 62 3.37 -21.89 -4.02
CA GLU A 62 4.51 -20.96 -3.98
C GLU A 62 4.15 -19.58 -4.54
N LEU A 63 3.42 -19.56 -5.66
CA LEU A 63 3.06 -18.34 -6.37
C LEU A 63 2.13 -17.43 -5.57
N VAL A 64 1.07 -17.99 -4.97
CA VAL A 64 0.06 -17.18 -4.27
C VAL A 64 0.64 -16.54 -3.00
N PRO A 65 1.39 -17.23 -2.12
CA PRO A 65 2.03 -16.58 -0.98
C PRO A 65 3.01 -15.46 -1.38
N ALA A 66 3.78 -15.64 -2.46
CA ALA A 66 4.69 -14.62 -2.95
C ALA A 66 3.92 -13.35 -3.39
N LEU A 67 2.86 -13.51 -4.19
CA LEU A 67 2.00 -12.39 -4.61
C LEU A 67 1.31 -11.69 -3.43
N LEU A 68 0.89 -12.45 -2.42
CA LEU A 68 0.33 -11.87 -1.20
C LEU A 68 1.36 -11.08 -0.41
N ALA A 69 2.62 -11.54 -0.35
CA ALA A 69 3.70 -10.79 0.28
C ALA A 69 4.02 -9.50 -0.48
N GLU A 70 4.05 -9.53 -1.81
CA GLU A 70 4.20 -8.33 -2.64
C GLU A 70 3.05 -7.33 -2.43
N LEU A 71 1.81 -7.82 -2.32
CA LEU A 71 0.65 -6.98 -2.04
C LEU A 71 0.74 -6.32 -0.64
N ASP A 72 1.13 -7.08 0.37
CA ASP A 72 1.29 -6.57 1.73
C ASP A 72 2.39 -5.50 1.78
N GLN A 73 3.51 -5.73 1.08
CA GLN A 73 4.59 -4.74 0.96
C GLN A 73 4.11 -3.47 0.24
N ALA A 74 3.40 -3.60 -0.87
CA ALA A 74 2.88 -2.45 -1.61
C ALA A 74 1.89 -1.60 -0.78
N LYS A 75 1.07 -2.24 0.07
CA LYS A 75 0.19 -1.54 1.02
C LYS A 75 0.98 -0.77 2.06
N ALA A 76 2.01 -1.39 2.66
CA ALA A 76 2.86 -0.73 3.64
C ALA A 76 3.58 0.49 3.04
N ASP A 77 4.07 0.36 1.80
CA ASP A 77 4.73 1.46 1.09
C ASP A 77 3.76 2.60 0.78
N LEU A 78 2.53 2.29 0.40
CA LEU A 78 1.46 3.27 0.17
C LEU A 78 1.12 4.03 1.45
N ASP A 79 0.93 3.33 2.57
CA ASP A 79 0.64 3.95 3.87
C ASP A 79 1.78 4.86 4.33
N ALA A 80 3.03 4.42 4.16
CA ALA A 80 4.20 5.22 4.47
C ALA A 80 4.30 6.48 3.57
N ALA A 81 3.96 6.36 2.29
CA ALA A 81 3.92 7.49 1.37
C ALA A 81 2.82 8.49 1.73
N ALA A 82 1.61 8.00 2.07
CA ALA A 82 0.50 8.84 2.52
C ALA A 82 0.84 9.60 3.81
N TYR A 83 1.48 8.93 4.78
CA TYR A 83 1.96 9.55 6.00
C TYR A 83 2.96 10.68 5.73
N ARG A 84 3.99 10.41 4.90
CA ARG A 84 4.97 11.43 4.50
C ARG A 84 4.31 12.60 3.78
N HIS A 85 3.33 12.33 2.92
CA HIS A 85 2.60 13.37 2.22
C HIS A 85 1.84 14.28 3.19
N GLY A 86 1.12 13.70 4.16
CA GLY A 86 0.43 14.47 5.20
C GLY A 86 1.39 15.33 6.03
N GLN A 87 2.56 14.80 6.41
CA GLN A 87 3.58 15.58 7.12
C GLN A 87 4.10 16.77 6.28
N LEU A 88 4.35 16.54 4.98
CA LEU A 88 4.79 17.60 4.07
C LEU A 88 3.71 18.66 3.88
N GLN A 89 2.44 18.27 3.75
CA GLN A 89 1.32 19.21 3.66
C GLN A 89 1.23 20.09 4.91
N SER A 90 1.33 19.51 6.11
CA SER A 90 1.34 20.29 7.36
C SER A 90 2.51 21.27 7.43
N ARG A 91 3.70 20.86 6.97
CA ARG A 91 4.89 21.73 6.92
C ARG A 91 4.72 22.86 5.91
N ILE A 92 4.13 22.60 4.75
CA ILE A 92 3.81 23.61 3.74
C ILE A 92 2.79 24.60 4.31
N ALA A 93 1.71 24.12 4.93
CA ALA A 93 0.71 24.98 5.55
C ALA A 93 1.31 25.90 6.63
N ASN A 94 2.18 25.36 7.49
CA ASN A 94 2.88 26.17 8.51
C ASN A 94 3.81 27.22 7.87
N ARG A 95 4.59 26.83 6.85
CA ARG A 95 5.42 27.77 6.09
C ARG A 95 4.58 28.88 5.48
N ASP A 96 3.46 28.54 4.85
CA ASP A 96 2.62 29.51 4.16
C ASP A 96 1.94 30.47 5.16
N ALA A 97 1.50 29.98 6.32
CA ALA A 97 1.01 30.81 7.42
C ALA A 97 2.11 31.75 7.95
N THR A 98 3.34 31.25 8.10
CA THR A 98 4.49 32.06 8.54
C THR A 98 4.80 33.16 7.53
N ILE A 99 4.84 32.83 6.23
CA ILE A 99 5.05 33.80 5.15
C ILE A 99 3.95 34.87 5.17
N GLN A 100 2.70 34.47 5.35
CA GLN A 100 1.59 35.41 5.41
C GLN A 100 1.72 36.34 6.62
N ARG A 101 2.10 35.81 7.79
CA ARG A 101 2.33 36.63 8.99
C ARG A 101 3.46 37.64 8.79
N VAL A 102 4.56 37.23 8.14
CA VAL A 102 5.66 38.14 7.79
C VAL A 102 5.18 39.26 6.86
N ARG A 103 4.36 38.94 5.85
CA ARG A 103 3.79 39.94 4.94
C ARG A 103 2.88 40.95 5.66
N GLU A 104 2.03 40.48 6.56
CA GLU A 104 1.18 41.33 7.40
C GLU A 104 2.00 42.29 8.25
N LEU A 105 3.06 41.81 8.89
CA LEU A 105 3.96 42.64 9.70
C LEU A 105 4.67 43.69 8.85
N ILE A 106 5.18 43.32 7.67
CA ILE A 106 5.79 44.28 6.75
C ILE A 106 4.78 45.36 6.33
N ALA A 107 3.54 44.99 6.04
CA ALA A 107 2.49 45.94 5.68
C ALA A 107 2.14 46.88 6.85
N GLU A 108 1.97 46.34 8.07
CA GLU A 108 1.75 47.10 9.30
C GLU A 108 2.87 48.11 9.54
N TRP A 109 4.12 47.69 9.35
CA TRP A 109 5.30 48.55 9.51
C TRP A 109 5.38 49.64 8.45
N SER A 110 5.12 49.31 7.18
CA SER A 110 5.09 50.31 6.12
C SER A 110 4.02 51.37 6.37
N TRP A 111 2.89 50.99 7.00
CA TRP A 111 1.84 51.91 7.37
C TRP A 111 2.27 52.82 8.54
N THR A 112 2.87 52.27 9.60
CA THR A 112 3.34 53.09 10.74
C THR A 112 4.49 54.03 10.39
N GLU A 113 5.42 53.61 9.53
CA GLU A 113 6.57 54.41 9.09
C GLU A 113 6.15 55.61 8.21
N HIS A 114 5.03 55.50 7.48
CA HIS A 114 4.47 56.62 6.71
C HIS A 114 3.66 57.61 7.56
N HIS A 115 3.35 57.29 8.82
CA HIS A 115 2.39 58.04 9.65
C HIS A 115 2.96 58.55 10.99
N HIS A 116 4.24 58.32 11.33
CA HIS A 116 4.88 58.82 12.56
C HIS A 116 6.30 59.36 12.38
N ASP A 117 6.59 60.52 12.98
CA ASP A 117 7.89 61.23 13.01
C ASP A 117 8.87 60.73 14.13
N GLU A 118 8.72 59.52 14.69
CA GLU A 118 9.48 59.06 15.88
C GLU A 118 10.55 57.96 15.63
N PRO A 119 11.63 57.90 16.45
CA PRO A 119 12.88 57.20 16.11
C PRO A 119 12.86 55.67 16.27
N VAL A 120 13.57 55.03 15.34
CA VAL A 120 13.62 53.60 14.95
C VAL A 120 13.96 52.57 16.06
N TYR A 121 14.31 52.97 17.28
CA TYR A 121 14.95 52.08 18.26
C TYR A 121 14.01 51.14 19.06
N GLU A 122 12.72 51.47 19.22
CA GLU A 122 11.74 50.56 19.87
C GLU A 122 11.18 49.46 18.93
N ILE A 123 11.51 49.55 17.63
CA ILE A 123 10.89 48.76 16.54
C ILE A 123 11.37 47.29 16.51
N TRP A 124 12.48 46.93 17.16
CA TRP A 124 13.11 45.61 17.01
C TRP A 124 12.58 44.50 17.95
N LYS A 125 11.73 44.81 18.93
CA LYS A 125 11.20 43.81 19.89
C LYS A 125 10.29 42.71 19.27
N PRO A 126 9.45 42.98 18.25
CA PRO A 126 8.54 41.97 17.71
C PRO A 126 9.22 40.90 16.84
N LEU A 127 10.26 41.27 16.05
CA LEU A 127 11.03 40.31 15.23
C LEU A 127 11.77 39.30 16.10
N ALA A 128 12.32 39.74 17.24
CA ALA A 128 13.00 38.86 18.19
C ALA A 128 12.07 37.77 18.75
N ARG A 129 10.76 38.04 18.86
CA ARG A 129 9.75 37.10 19.38
C ARG A 129 9.36 35.98 18.40
N ILE A 130 9.61 36.17 17.11
CA ILE A 130 9.32 35.19 16.05
C ILE A 130 10.54 34.31 15.78
N VAL A 131 11.75 34.87 15.91
CA VAL A 131 13.03 34.15 15.68
C VAL A 131 13.49 33.41 16.94
N GLY A 132 13.21 33.95 18.13
CA GLY A 132 13.38 33.27 19.41
C GLY A 132 12.10 32.53 19.79
N GLY A 133 11.99 31.26 19.44
CA GLY A 133 10.92 30.40 19.96
C GLY A 133 11.01 30.34 21.49
N GLU A 134 10.13 31.05 22.19
CA GLU A 134 9.86 30.81 23.60
C GLU A 134 9.06 29.52 23.71
N SER A 135 9.76 28.47 24.15
CA SER A 135 9.21 27.21 24.69
C SER A 135 8.42 27.44 25.98
#